data_AF-A0A9X6ZCB1-F1
#
_entry.id   AF-A0A9X6ZCB1-F1
#
_cell.length_a   1.000
_cell.length_b   1.000
_cell.length_c   1.000
_cell.angle_alpha   90.00
_cell.angle_beta   90.00
_cell.angle_gamma   90.00
#
_symmetry.space_group_name_H-M   'P 1'
#
loop_
_entity.id
_entity.type
_entity.pdbx_description
1 polymer ?
#
loop_
_entity_poly.entity_id
_entity_poly.type
_entity_poly.pdbx_seq_one_letter_code
_entity_poly.pdbx_strand_id
1 'polypeptide(L)' 'MHPSSTLNKKKEALKKVKKYYDELGNSTPMLFSHTHAKGNFLLQMNGDMKDEEFAKYKDGMDKFIK' A
#
# COMPACT_ATOMS: atom_id res chain seq x y z
N MET A 1 24.09 10.87 16.60
CA MET A 1 22.68 10.52 16.29
C MET A 1 22.69 9.74 14.97
N HIS A 2 22.49 8.41 15.03
CA HIS A 2 22.74 7.51 13.91
C HIS A 2 21.59 7.57 12.87
N PRO A 3 21.85 7.81 11.57
CA PRO A 3 20.83 7.85 10.52
C PRO A 3 20.13 6.50 10.25
N SER A 4 20.72 5.37 10.66
CA SER A 4 20.24 4.03 10.29
C SER A 4 18.93 3.59 10.98
N SER A 5 18.58 4.18 12.14
CA SER A 5 17.39 3.75 12.89
C SER A 5 16.07 4.18 12.25
N THR A 6 16.07 5.20 11.39
CA THR A 6 14.86 5.76 10.76
C THR A 6 14.39 4.93 9.57
N LEU A 7 15.33 4.29 8.86
CA LEU A 7 15.01 3.47 7.68
C LEU A 7 14.33 2.14 8.08
N ASN A 8 14.71 1.56 9.22
CA ASN A 8 14.15 0.31 9.73
C ASN A 8 12.70 0.49 10.25
N LYS A 9 12.42 1.60 10.93
CA LYS A 9 11.07 1.93 11.41
C LYS A 9 10.07 2.15 10.26
N LYS A 10 10.51 2.75 9.15
CA LYS A 10 9.65 2.97 7.97
C LYS A 10 9.19 1.65 7.34
N LYS A 11 10.08 0.66 7.20
CA LYS A 11 9.72 -0.66 6.65
C LYS A 11 8.74 -1.41 7.54
N GLU A 12 8.91 -1.34 8.87
CA GLU A 12 7.96 -1.95 9.80
C GLU A 12 6.59 -1.27 9.79
N ALA A 13 6.55 0.07 9.77
CA ALA A 13 5.31 0.81 9.66
C ALA A 13 4.53 0.41 8.39
N LEU A 14 5.22 0.30 7.26
CA LEU A 14 4.64 -0.14 5.98
C LEU A 14 4.05 -1.55 6.07
N LYS A 15 4.75 -2.49 6.71
CA LYS A 15 4.25 -3.86 6.93
C LYS A 15 3.01 -3.87 7.82
N LYS A 16 3.00 -3.08 8.91
CA LYS A 16 1.85 -2.99 9.82
C LYS A 16 0.62 -2.43 9.13
N VAL A 17 0.79 -1.36 8.36
CA VAL A 17 -0.30 -0.74 7.60
C VAL A 17 -0.80 -1.68 6.51
N LYS A 18 0.08 -2.36 5.77
CA LYS A 18 -0.33 -3.38 4.80
C LYS A 18 -1.15 -4.47 5.47
N LYS A 19 -0.66 -5.03 6.59
CA LYS A 19 -1.35 -6.11 7.31
C LYS A 19 -2.71 -5.67 7.84
N TYR A 20 -2.82 -4.45 8.38
CA TYR A 20 -4.09 -3.89 8.83
C TYR A 20 -5.14 -3.82 7.71
N TYR A 21 -4.74 -3.42 6.51
CA TYR A 21 -5.65 -3.39 5.36
C TYR A 21 -5.95 -4.77 4.77
N ASP A 22 -4.96 -5.68 4.76
CA ASP A 22 -5.15 -7.10 4.41
C ASP A 22 -6.20 -7.74 5.33
N GLU A 23 -6.09 -7.53 6.65
CA GLU A 23 -7.04 -8.07 7.64
C GLU A 23 -8.44 -7.41 7.54
N LEU A 24 -8.52 -6.10 7.27
CA LEU A 24 -9.80 -5.41 7.04
C LEU A 24 -10.52 -5.90 5.78
N GLY A 25 -9.80 -6.06 4.68
CA GLY A 25 -10.36 -6.57 3.42
C GLY A 25 -10.77 -8.03 3.50
N ASN A 26 -10.07 -8.84 4.31
CA ASN A 26 -10.39 -10.26 4.50
C ASN A 26 -11.55 -10.46 5.48
N SER A 27 -11.67 -9.61 6.51
CA SER A 27 -12.78 -9.66 7.49
C SER A 27 -14.07 -9.02 6.97
N THR A 28 -13.94 -8.09 6.01
CA THR A 28 -15.06 -7.31 5.48
C THR A 28 -14.92 -7.19 3.97
N PRO A 29 -15.59 -8.04 3.18
CA PRO A 29 -15.56 -7.98 1.72
C PRO A 29 -16.01 -6.61 1.16
N MET A 30 -16.90 -5.89 1.87
CA MET A 30 -17.27 -4.50 1.54
C MET A 30 -16.15 -3.47 1.78
N LEU A 31 -15.19 -3.78 2.65
CA LEU A 31 -14.01 -2.96 2.92
C LEU A 31 -12.77 -3.50 2.21
N PHE A 32 -12.95 -4.46 1.29
CA PHE A 32 -11.88 -4.87 0.39
C PHE A 32 -11.33 -3.59 -0.24
N SER A 33 -10.01 -3.46 -0.25
CA SER A 33 -9.32 -2.27 -0.74
C SER A 33 -8.17 -2.74 -1.59
N HIS A 34 -8.10 -2.26 -2.83
CA HIS A 34 -6.94 -2.50 -3.65
C HIS A 34 -5.76 -1.73 -3.05
N THR A 35 -4.78 -2.47 -2.52
CA THR A 35 -3.56 -1.88 -1.94
C THR A 35 -2.34 -2.30 -2.75
N HIS A 36 -1.49 -1.33 -3.10
CA HIS A 36 -0.22 -1.56 -3.80
C HIS A 36 0.90 -0.83 -3.07
N ALA A 37 1.96 -1.55 -2.69
CA ALA A 37 3.13 -0.98 -2.06
C ALA A 37 4.29 -0.97 -3.05
N LYS A 38 4.90 0.19 -3.28
CA LYS A 38 6.15 0.31 -4.05
C LYS A 38 7.17 1.13 -3.26
N GLY A 39 8.31 0.50 -2.98
CA GLY A 39 9.40 1.09 -2.20
C GLY A 39 8.93 1.54 -0.81
N ASN A 40 8.84 2.86 -0.64
CA ASN A 40 8.48 3.50 0.62
C ASN A 40 7.07 4.13 0.62
N PHE A 41 6.27 3.84 -0.41
CA PHE A 41 4.93 4.37 -0.63
C PHE A 41 3.89 3.24 -0.68
N LEU A 42 2.70 3.55 -0.22
CA LEU A 42 1.53 2.67 -0.23
C LEU A 42 0.38 3.39 -0.91
N LEU A 43 -0.12 2.82 -2.00
CA LEU A 43 -1.36 3.22 -2.67
C LEU A 43 -2.49 2.37 -2.11
N GLN A 44 -3.56 3.02 -1.68
CA GLN A 44 -4.79 2.39 -1.25
C GLN A 44 -5.95 2.98 -2.04
N MET A 45 -6.79 2.11 -2.60
CA MET A 45 -8.04 2.44 -3.27
C MET A 45 -9.16 1.56 -2.71
N ASN A 46 -10.40 2.06 -2.73
CA ASN A 46 -11.56 1.25 -2.36
C ASN A 46 -11.68 0.03 -3.30
N GLY A 47 -12.13 -1.10 -2.78
CA GLY A 47 -12.30 -2.35 -3.55
C GLY A 47 -13.48 -2.34 -4.50
N ASP A 48 -14.29 -1.29 -4.45
CA ASP A 48 -15.31 -0.99 -5.46
C ASP A 48 -14.69 -0.39 -6.74
N MET A 49 -13.44 0.10 -6.67
CA MET A 49 -12.72 0.59 -7.84
C MET A 49 -12.37 -0.58 -8.76
N LYS A 50 -12.70 -0.43 -10.05
CA LYS A 50 -12.34 -1.41 -11.08
C LYS A 50 -10.83 -1.60 -11.17
N ASP A 51 -10.40 -2.82 -11.42
CA ASP A 51 -8.99 -3.17 -11.62
C ASP A 51 -8.30 -2.33 -12.70
N GLU A 52 -9.02 -1.92 -13.75
CA GLU A 52 -8.49 -1.06 -14.83
C GLU A 52 -8.09 0.34 -14.34
N GLU A 53 -8.89 0.92 -13.44
CA GLU A 53 -8.58 2.22 -12.83
C GLU A 53 -7.40 2.06 -11.87
N PHE A 54 -7.44 1.03 -11.02
CA PHE A 54 -6.34 0.72 -10.11
C PHE A 54 -5.03 0.45 -10.85
N ALA A 55 -5.08 -0.23 -12.01
CA ALA A 55 -3.93 -0.50 -12.85
C ALA A 55 -3.28 0.78 -13.39
N LYS A 56 -4.05 1.81 -13.75
CA LYS A 56 -3.50 3.13 -14.15
C LYS A 56 -2.76 3.80 -13.01
N TYR A 57 -3.31 3.77 -11.79
CA TYR A 57 -2.63 4.33 -10.62
C TYR A 57 -1.39 3.52 -10.25
N LYS A 58 -1.47 2.20 -10.33
CA LYS A 58 -0.33 1.30 -10.13
C LYS A 58 0.77 1.58 -11.16
N ASP A 59 0.46 1.68 -12.44
CA ASP A 59 1.43 1.95 -13.51
C ASP A 59 2.06 3.34 -13.36
N GLY A 60 1.25 4.36 -13.07
CA GLY A 60 1.76 5.69 -12.74
C GLY A 60 2.70 5.63 -11.54
N MET A 61 2.27 5.02 -10.44
CA MET A 61 3.10 4.85 -9.25
C MET A 61 4.39 4.07 -9.57
N ASP A 62 4.31 3.04 -10.42
CA ASP A 62 5.47 2.26 -10.84
C ASP A 62 6.46 3.10 -11.65
N LYS A 63 5.95 3.93 -12.56
CA LYS A 63 6.72 4.80 -13.44
C LYS A 63 7.34 6.00 -12.71
N PHE A 64 6.67 6.54 -11.70
CA PHE A 64 7.12 7.71 -10.95
C PHE A 64 7.98 7.36 -9.74
N ILE A 65 7.74 6.21 -9.09
CA ILE A 65 8.53 5.76 -7.94
C ILE A 65 9.71 4.93 -8.45
N LYS A 66 10.88 5.58 -8.53
CA LYS A 66 12.19 4.96 -8.80
C LYS A 66 12.77 4.26 -7.58
#